data_AF-A0A222P2H1-F1
#
_entry.id   AF-A0A222P2H1-F1
#
_cell.length_a   1.000
_cell.length_b   1.000
_cell.length_c   1.000
_cell.angle_alpha   90.00
_cell.angle_beta   90.00
_cell.angle_gamma   90.00
#
_symmetry.space_group_name_H-M   'P 1'
#
loop_
_entity.id
_entity.type
_entity.pdbx_description
1 polymer ?
#
loop_
_entity_poly.entity_id
_entity_poly.type
_entity_poly.pdbx_seq_one_letter_code
_entity_poly.pdbx_strand_id
1 'polypeptide(L)'
;MLGKNFNLPIGYFGASTGAAAALIASTELEQIKAVVSRGGRPDLADEFLPSVKAPTLLIVGGNDNIVISLNEEALSKLKCINQLEIVPGATHLFEEADTLNQAAQLARDWFIRYLTHPSQTWQTTYEEML
;
A
#
# COMPACT_ATOMS: atom_id res chain seq x y z
N MET A 1 0.22 -2.37 -34.44
CA MET A 1 0.48 -3.24 -33.28
C MET A 1 -0.09 -2.57 -32.05
N LEU A 2 -1.27 -2.96 -31.59
CA LEU A 2 -1.79 -2.52 -30.29
C LEU A 2 -1.00 -3.32 -29.24
N GLY A 3 -0.27 -2.62 -28.38
CA GLY A 3 0.53 -3.23 -27.31
C GLY A 3 -0.34 -4.13 -26.44
N LYS A 4 0.18 -5.29 -26.05
CA LYS A 4 -0.50 -6.20 -25.13
C LYS A 4 -0.86 -5.44 -23.84
N ASN A 5 -2.16 -5.24 -23.59
CA ASN A 5 -2.64 -4.79 -22.29
C ASN A 5 -2.49 -5.98 -21.32
N PHE A 6 -1.38 -6.01 -20.59
CA PHE A 6 -1.26 -6.93 -19.46
C PHE A 6 -2.20 -6.41 -18.37
N ASN A 7 -3.26 -7.17 -18.06
CA ASN A 7 -4.22 -6.83 -17.00
C ASN A 7 -3.59 -7.05 -15.61
N LEU A 8 -2.46 -6.39 -15.34
CA LEU A 8 -1.71 -6.56 -14.09
C LEU A 8 -2.43 -5.85 -12.94
N PRO A 9 -2.48 -6.46 -11.74
CA PRO A 9 -2.95 -5.77 -10.55
C PRO A 9 -2.05 -4.56 -10.27
N ILE A 10 -2.67 -3.38 -10.07
CA ILE A 10 -1.96 -2.12 -9.86
C ILE A 10 -1.93 -1.82 -8.36
N GLY A 11 -0.75 -1.45 -7.84
CA GLY A 11 -0.58 -0.90 -6.50
C GLY A 11 0.07 0.48 -6.54
N TYR A 12 -0.19 1.30 -5.54
CA TYR A 12 0.46 2.59 -5.38
C TYR A 12 1.45 2.58 -4.22
N PHE A 13 2.61 3.18 -4.45
CA PHE A 13 3.59 3.48 -3.43
C PHE A 13 3.82 4.98 -3.40
N GLY A 14 3.45 5.64 -2.30
CA GLY A 14 3.63 7.06 -2.08
C GLY A 14 4.62 7.33 -0.95
N ALA A 15 5.53 8.27 -1.14
CA ALA A 15 6.49 8.71 -0.12
C ALA A 15 6.28 10.18 0.21
N SER A 16 6.44 10.56 1.47
CA SER A 16 6.24 11.95 1.94
C SER A 16 4.86 12.48 1.48
N THR A 17 4.79 13.62 0.77
CA THR A 17 3.53 14.15 0.22
C THR A 17 2.87 13.24 -0.82
N GLY A 18 3.65 12.42 -1.52
CA GLY A 18 3.14 11.43 -2.46
C GLY A 18 2.25 10.36 -1.81
N ALA A 19 2.34 10.18 -0.49
CA ALA A 19 1.44 9.29 0.24
C ALA A 19 -0.01 9.76 0.23
N ALA A 20 -0.25 11.05 0.49
CA ALA A 20 -1.59 11.63 0.41
C ALA A 20 -2.14 11.53 -1.01
N ALA A 21 -1.30 11.84 -2.01
CA ALA A 21 -1.68 11.71 -3.41
C ALA A 21 -2.04 10.27 -3.80
N ALA A 22 -1.28 9.28 -3.32
CA ALA A 22 -1.58 7.86 -3.56
C ALA A 22 -2.91 7.43 -2.93
N LEU A 23 -3.22 7.90 -1.73
CA LEU A 23 -4.50 7.62 -1.05
C LEU A 23 -5.67 8.23 -1.81
N ILE A 24 -5.58 9.52 -2.16
CA ILE A 24 -6.62 10.23 -2.94
C ILE A 24 -6.80 9.55 -4.30
N ALA A 25 -5.72 9.29 -5.04
CA ALA A 25 -5.83 8.63 -6.35
C ALA A 25 -6.45 7.23 -6.26
N SER A 26 -6.27 6.52 -5.14
CA SER A 26 -6.86 5.20 -4.95
C SER A 26 -8.38 5.21 -4.75
N THR A 27 -9.00 6.35 -4.41
CA THR A 27 -10.46 6.46 -4.29
C THR A 27 -11.13 6.60 -5.66
N GLU A 28 -10.41 7.10 -6.65
CA GLU A 28 -10.94 7.36 -8.00
C GLU A 28 -10.98 6.11 -8.88
N LEU A 29 -10.19 5.08 -8.54
CA LEU A 29 -9.91 3.94 -9.41
C LEU A 29 -10.10 2.61 -8.68
N GLU A 30 -11.16 1.86 -9.01
CA GLU A 30 -11.45 0.55 -8.37
C GLU A 30 -10.42 -0.55 -8.71
N GLN A 31 -9.58 -0.34 -9.72
CA GLN A 31 -8.53 -1.27 -10.12
C GLN A 31 -7.32 -1.26 -9.17
N ILE A 32 -7.21 -0.30 -8.26
CA ILE A 32 -6.08 -0.23 -7.31
C ILE A 32 -6.26 -1.30 -6.25
N LYS A 33 -5.27 -2.20 -6.16
CA LYS A 33 -5.32 -3.40 -5.32
C LYS A 33 -4.53 -3.27 -4.03
N ALA A 34 -3.64 -2.29 -3.92
CA ALA A 34 -2.87 -2.04 -2.70
C ALA A 34 -2.31 -0.61 -2.69
N VAL A 35 -2.18 -0.03 -1.50
CA VAL A 35 -1.49 1.25 -1.30
C VAL A 35 -0.45 1.09 -0.20
N VAL A 36 0.72 1.69 -0.40
CA VAL A 36 1.76 1.85 0.63
C VAL A 36 2.10 3.34 0.75
N SER A 37 2.01 3.86 1.97
CA SER A 37 2.46 5.20 2.37
C SER A 37 3.74 5.06 3.18
N ARG A 38 4.83 5.72 2.78
CA ARG A 38 6.13 5.67 3.50
C ARG A 38 6.58 7.06 3.95
N GLY A 39 6.76 7.25 5.25
CA GLY A 39 7.09 8.54 5.88
C GLY A 39 6.11 9.64 5.49
N GLY A 40 4.86 9.25 5.21
CA GLY A 40 3.89 10.09 4.54
C GLY A 40 3.06 10.96 5.48
N ARG A 41 2.34 11.91 4.88
CA ARG A 41 1.33 12.75 5.54
C ARG A 41 -0.09 12.37 5.09
N PRO A 42 -0.59 11.16 5.45
CA PRO A 42 -1.91 10.70 5.02
C PRO A 42 -3.05 11.56 5.58
N ASP A 43 -2.80 12.31 6.65
CA ASP A 43 -3.69 13.33 7.19
C ASP A 43 -4.03 14.43 6.16
N LEU A 44 -3.18 14.68 5.16
CA LEU A 44 -3.51 15.61 4.08
C LEU A 44 -4.57 15.07 3.11
N ALA A 45 -4.94 13.80 3.23
CA ALA A 45 -6.02 13.16 2.49
C ALA A 45 -7.28 12.96 3.35
N ASP A 46 -7.44 13.73 4.45
CA ASP A 46 -8.39 13.43 5.54
C ASP A 46 -9.81 13.10 5.08
N GLU A 47 -10.36 13.94 4.18
CA GLU A 47 -11.72 13.80 3.66
C GLU A 47 -11.90 12.55 2.78
N PHE A 48 -10.81 12.02 2.22
CA PHE A 48 -10.81 10.86 1.33
C PHE A 48 -10.54 9.54 2.08
N LEU A 49 -9.91 9.58 3.26
CA LEU A 49 -9.53 8.38 4.02
C LEU A 49 -10.69 7.38 4.23
N PRO A 50 -11.93 7.82 4.57
CA PRO A 50 -13.05 6.88 4.73
C PRO A 50 -13.46 6.16 3.43
N SER A 51 -13.12 6.73 2.28
CA SER A 51 -13.47 6.22 0.95
C SER A 51 -12.40 5.30 0.34
N VAL A 52 -11.22 5.19 0.96
CA VAL A 52 -10.16 4.29 0.51
C VAL A 52 -10.62 2.83 0.66
N LYS A 53 -10.72 2.11 -0.46
CA LYS A 53 -11.10 0.69 -0.50
C LYS A 53 -9.90 -0.26 -0.56
N ALA A 54 -8.81 0.18 -1.20
CA ALA A 54 -7.62 -0.65 -1.37
C ALA A 54 -6.94 -0.93 -0.02
N PRO A 55 -6.44 -2.16 0.22
CA PRO A 55 -5.61 -2.46 1.38
C PRO A 55 -4.43 -1.50 1.50
N THR A 56 -4.31 -0.82 2.65
CA THR A 56 -3.34 0.27 2.86
C THR A 56 -2.34 -0.06 3.96
N LEU A 57 -1.05 0.03 3.65
CA LEU A 57 0.02 0.00 4.63
C LEU A 57 0.58 1.41 4.84
N LEU A 58 0.66 1.84 6.09
CA LEU A 58 1.37 3.05 6.50
C LEU A 58 2.71 2.63 7.14
N ILE A 59 3.83 3.15 6.64
CA ILE A 59 5.18 2.89 7.15
C ILE A 59 5.75 4.21 7.66
N VAL A 60 6.13 4.28 8.92
CA VAL A 60 6.69 5.49 9.54
C VAL A 60 8.02 5.21 10.22
N GLY A 61 8.86 6.23 10.31
CA GLY A 61 10.13 6.13 11.04
C GLY A 61 9.92 6.28 12.54
N GLY A 62 10.54 5.42 13.33
CA GLY A 62 10.37 5.37 14.79
C GLY A 62 10.85 6.61 15.54
N ASN A 63 11.70 7.44 14.92
CA ASN A 63 12.18 8.70 15.48
C ASN A 63 11.37 9.92 15.00
N ASP A 64 10.32 9.72 14.19
CA ASP A 64 9.45 10.78 13.66
C ASP A 64 8.09 10.79 14.39
N ASN A 65 8.11 11.17 15.68
CA ASN A 65 6.93 11.14 16.57
C ASN A 65 5.73 11.93 16.04
N ILE A 66 5.97 13.01 15.30
CA ILE A 66 4.91 13.83 14.71
C ILE A 66 4.23 13.01 13.60
N VAL A 67 5.01 12.43 12.69
CA VAL A 67 4.46 11.63 11.60
C VAL A 67 3.80 10.35 12.11
N ILE A 68 4.32 9.73 13.18
CA ILE A 68 3.65 8.60 13.86
C ILE A 68 2.23 9.01 14.28
N SER A 69 2.09 10.07 15.06
CA SER A 69 0.79 10.52 15.58
C SER A 69 -0.21 10.82 14.46
N LEU A 70 0.25 11.46 13.38
CA LEU A 70 -0.58 11.78 12.21
C LEU A 70 -1.00 10.52 11.43
N ASN A 71 -0.13 9.51 11.35
CA ASN A 71 -0.47 8.25 10.69
C ASN A 71 -1.41 7.40 11.55
N GLU A 72 -1.29 7.41 12.88
CA GLU A 72 -2.24 6.77 13.79
C GLU A 72 -3.64 7.39 13.66
N GLU A 73 -3.72 8.72 13.60
CA GLU A 73 -5.00 9.42 13.36
C GLU A 73 -5.61 9.01 12.01
N ALA A 74 -4.81 9.05 10.93
CA ALA A 74 -5.27 8.64 9.61
C ALA A 74 -5.72 7.16 9.57
N LEU A 75 -4.98 6.27 10.24
CA LEU A 75 -5.31 4.84 10.35
C LEU A 75 -6.70 4.64 10.95
N SER A 76 -7.08 5.42 11.97
CA SER A 76 -8.41 5.34 12.60
C SER A 76 -9.57 5.73 11.66
N LYS A 77 -9.28 6.53 10.63
CA LYS A 77 -10.26 7.02 9.64
C LYS A 77 -10.42 6.04 8.47
N LEU A 78 -9.40 5.26 8.15
CA LEU A 78 -9.46 4.22 7.12
C LEU A 78 -10.51 3.15 7.46
N LYS A 79 -11.28 2.74 6.44
CA LYS A 79 -12.32 1.69 6.55
C LYS A 79 -11.99 0.40 5.78
N CYS A 80 -10.87 0.38 5.06
CA CYS A 80 -10.33 -0.80 4.39
C CYS A 80 -9.45 -1.64 5.32
N ILE A 81 -8.93 -2.77 4.81
CA ILE A 81 -7.83 -3.48 5.47
C ILE A 81 -6.64 -2.54 5.57
N ASN A 82 -6.15 -2.30 6.78
CA ASN A 82 -5.06 -1.37 7.00
C ASN A 82 -4.09 -1.84 8.09
N GLN A 83 -2.87 -1.33 8.04
CA GLN A 83 -1.82 -1.62 9.01
C GLN A 83 -0.86 -0.43 9.10
N LEU A 84 -0.36 -0.17 10.31
CA LEU A 84 0.73 0.79 10.58
C LEU A 84 1.96 0.01 11.02
N GLU A 85 3.08 0.27 10.36
CA GLU A 85 4.39 -0.31 10.66
C GLU A 85 5.39 0.79 11.02
N ILE A 86 6.12 0.59 12.10
CA ILE A 86 7.11 1.53 12.61
C ILE A 86 8.50 0.93 12.40
N VAL A 87 9.37 1.61 11.64
CA VAL A 87 10.76 1.19 11.44
C VAL A 87 11.63 1.80 12.55
N PRO A 88 12.19 0.99 13.46
CA PRO A 88 12.97 1.49 14.59
C PRO A 88 14.20 2.29 14.14
N GLY A 89 14.48 3.41 14.81
CA GLY A 89 15.67 4.22 14.56
C GLY A 89 15.63 5.07 13.29
N ALA A 90 14.61 4.92 12.43
CA ALA A 90 14.47 5.71 11.21
C ALA A 90 13.91 7.11 11.50
N THR A 91 14.48 8.13 10.88
CA THR A 91 13.88 9.47 10.79
C THR A 91 13.04 9.60 9.51
N HIS A 92 12.56 10.81 9.20
CA HIS A 92 11.62 11.10 8.12
C HIS A 92 11.98 10.46 6.77
N LEU A 93 13.28 10.45 6.43
CA LEU A 93 13.77 10.00 5.12
C LEU A 93 14.28 8.56 5.11
N PHE A 94 14.37 7.89 6.27
CA PHE A 94 14.93 6.53 6.39
C PHE A 94 16.38 6.46 5.87
N GLU A 95 17.21 7.47 6.19
CA GLU A 95 18.62 7.53 5.76
C GLU A 95 19.56 6.75 6.70
N GLU A 96 19.08 6.44 7.91
CA GLU A 96 19.82 5.65 8.88
C GLU A 96 20.07 4.24 8.35
N ALA A 97 21.18 3.64 8.79
CA ALA A 97 21.63 2.33 8.35
C ALA A 97 20.49 1.29 8.33
N ASP A 98 20.27 0.69 7.16
CA ASP A 98 19.30 -0.37 6.88
C ASP A 98 17.81 0.00 7.01
N THR A 99 17.47 1.22 7.43
CA THR A 99 16.06 1.62 7.63
C THR A 99 15.26 1.66 6.34
N LEU A 100 15.85 2.13 5.24
CA LEU A 100 15.20 2.09 3.93
C LEU A 100 14.98 0.65 3.42
N ASN A 101 15.90 -0.28 3.70
CA ASN A 101 15.74 -1.68 3.32
C ASN A 101 14.58 -2.32 4.08
N GLN A 102 14.44 -2.04 5.37
CA GLN A 102 13.31 -2.51 6.17
C GLN A 102 11.99 -1.97 5.62
N ALA A 103 11.91 -0.67 5.31
CA ALA A 103 10.73 -0.09 4.68
C ALA A 103 10.41 -0.72 3.31
N ALA A 104 11.43 -1.04 2.51
CA ALA A 104 11.27 -1.70 1.23
C ALA A 104 10.76 -3.15 1.38
N GLN A 105 11.21 -3.89 2.40
CA GLN A 105 10.74 -5.24 2.69
C GLN A 105 9.26 -5.24 3.09
N LEU A 106 8.87 -4.34 4.00
CA LEU A 106 7.48 -4.16 4.41
C LEU A 106 6.57 -3.86 3.21
N ALA A 107 7.00 -2.92 2.34
CA ALA A 107 6.26 -2.56 1.14
C ALA A 107 6.14 -3.73 0.14
N ARG A 108 7.25 -4.44 -0.10
CA ARG A 108 7.30 -5.63 -0.94
C ARG A 108 6.30 -6.67 -0.45
N ASP A 109 6.32 -6.97 0.84
CA ASP A 109 5.49 -8.04 1.42
C ASP A 109 4.00 -7.67 1.38
N TRP A 110 3.68 -6.38 1.54
CA TRP A 110 2.33 -5.86 1.32
C TRP A 110 1.86 -6.07 -0.12
N PHE A 111 2.69 -5.69 -1.10
CA PHE A 111 2.34 -5.87 -2.50
C PHE A 111 2.24 -7.33 -2.91
N ILE A 112 3.14 -8.21 -2.45
CA ILE A 112 3.05 -9.66 -2.71
C ILE A 112 1.71 -10.21 -2.21
N ARG A 113 1.24 -9.73 -1.06
CA ARG A 113 -0.01 -10.19 -0.45
C ARG A 113 -1.25 -9.76 -1.24
N TYR A 114 -1.27 -8.53 -1.78
CA TYR A 114 -2.50 -7.93 -2.33
C TYR A 114 -2.50 -7.75 -3.85
N LEU A 115 -1.34 -7.73 -4.51
CA LEU A 115 -1.24 -7.69 -5.98
C LEU A 115 -1.32 -9.10 -6.58
N THR A 116 -2.29 -9.89 -6.13
CA THR A 116 -2.57 -11.21 -6.69
C THR A 116 -3.55 -11.08 -7.86
N HIS A 117 -3.29 -11.79 -8.95
CA HIS A 117 -4.35 -12.03 -9.94
C HIS A 117 -5.47 -12.84 -9.28
N PRO A 118 -6.76 -12.59 -9.63
CA PRO A 118 -7.77 -13.61 -9.41
C PRO A 118 -7.27 -14.85 -10.15
N SER A 119 -6.92 -15.90 -9.41
CA SER A 119 -6.43 -17.14 -9.99
C SER A 119 -7.43 -17.62 -11.04
N GLN A 120 -7.00 -17.76 -12.29
CA GLN A 120 -7.65 -18.70 -13.20
C GLN A 120 -7.51 -20.07 -12.55
N THR A 121 -8.54 -20.49 -11.82
CA THR A 121 -8.71 -21.88 -11.42
C THR A 121 -8.85 -22.70 -12.70
N TRP A 122 -7.78 -23.33 -13.12
CA TRP A 122 -7.84 -24.39 -14.12
C TRP A 122 -8.54 -25.58 -13.46
N GLN A 123 -9.83 -25.76 -13.73
CA GLN A 123 -10.51 -27.02 -13.46
C GLN A 123 -9.98 -28.04 -14.47
N THR A 124 -9.17 -28.98 -14.00
CA THR A 124 -8.77 -30.14 -14.81
C THR A 124 -9.91 -31.16 -14.75
N THR A 125 -10.79 -31.20 -15.74
CA THR A 125 -11.69 -32.33 -15.97
C THR A 125 -10.92 -33.43 -16.71
N TYR A 126 -10.30 -34.36 -15.96
CA TYR A 126 -9.83 -35.65 -16.47
C TYR A 126 -10.90 -36.73 -16.22
N GLU A 127 -12.08 -36.60 -16.83
CA GLU A 127 -13.08 -37.69 -16.86
C GLU A 127 -13.58 -38.05 -18.28
N GLU A 128 -12.90 -37.62 -19.35
CA GLU A 128 -13.28 -38.00 -20.72
C GLU A 128 -12.25 -38.87 -21.47
N MET A 129 -11.30 -39.54 -20.78
CA MET A 129 -10.39 -40.48 -21.46
C MET A 129 -10.05 -41.75 -20.67
N LEU A 130 -11.06 -42.52 -20.23
CA LEU A 130 -11.04 -44.00 -20.24
C LEU A 130 -12.47 -44.56 -20.32
#